data_AF-A0A7S2S1K1-F1
#
_entry.id   AF-A0A7S2S1K1-F1
#
_cell.length_a   1.000
_cell.length_b   1.000
_cell.length_c   1.000
_cell.angle_alpha   90.00
_cell.angle_beta   90.00
_cell.angle_gamma   90.00
#
_symmetry.space_group_name_H-M   'P 1'
#
loop_
_entity.id
_entity.type
_entity.pdbx_description
1 polymer ?
#
loop_
_entity_poly.entity_id
_entity_poly.type
_entity_poly.pdbx_seq_one_letter_code
_entity_poly.pdbx_strand_id
1 'polypeptide(L)'
;VMQGQAAVQRYGEESVVVSKGQFQPLEQSLGHAGEAQCLCKVLYTKTDDKVIGMHFVGPHAGEVMQGFSAAMALGLTMRGLEDTITIHPTNAEEMLKTSADEALQGVSNC
;
A
#
# COMPACT_ATOMS: atom_id res chain seq x y z
N VAL A 1 9.14 -6.32 -5.31
CA VAL A 1 7.91 -5.52 -5.48
C VAL A 1 8.17 -4.38 -6.45
N MET A 2 7.20 -4.04 -7.30
CA MET A 2 7.39 -3.01 -8.34
C MET A 2 7.34 -1.61 -7.72
N GLN A 3 8.38 -0.81 -7.94
CA GLN A 3 8.40 0.61 -7.55
C GLN A 3 7.62 1.48 -8.54
N GLY A 4 7.24 2.70 -8.11
CA GLY A 4 6.45 3.63 -8.91
C GLY A 4 7.04 3.93 -10.29
N GLN A 5 8.33 4.27 -10.36
CA GLN A 5 9.02 4.53 -11.62
C GLN A 5 9.01 3.30 -12.55
N ALA A 6 9.26 2.12 -12.01
CA ALA A 6 9.24 0.86 -12.77
C ALA A 6 7.83 0.50 -13.27
N ALA A 7 6.79 0.81 -12.47
CA ALA A 7 5.40 0.61 -12.88
C ALA A 7 5.03 1.51 -14.06
N VAL A 8 5.39 2.80 -14.00
CA VAL A 8 5.13 3.76 -15.07
C VAL A 8 5.86 3.40 -16.35
N GLN A 9 7.12 2.98 -16.26
CA GLN A 9 7.88 2.52 -17.43
C GLN A 9 7.24 1.32 -18.12
N ARG A 10 6.58 0.45 -17.35
CA ARG A 10 5.99 -0.80 -17.86
C ARG A 10 4.55 -0.66 -18.35
N TYR A 11 3.73 0.13 -17.65
CA TYR A 11 2.28 0.20 -17.87
C TYR A 11 1.81 1.55 -18.42
N GLY A 12 2.66 2.57 -18.40
CA GLY A 12 2.30 3.96 -18.70
C GLY A 12 1.70 4.68 -17.49
N GLU A 13 1.96 5.99 -17.40
CA GLU A 13 1.54 6.84 -16.28
C GLU A 13 0.02 6.88 -16.11
N GLU A 14 -0.70 6.98 -17.23
CA GLU A 14 -2.17 7.01 -17.28
C GLU A 14 -2.82 5.72 -16.77
N SER A 15 -2.12 4.58 -16.83
CA SER A 15 -2.66 3.26 -16.49
C SER A 15 -2.43 2.87 -15.03
N VAL A 16 -1.54 3.56 -14.32
CA VAL A 16 -1.14 3.21 -12.95
C VAL A 16 -1.80 4.16 -11.96
N VAL A 17 -2.38 3.59 -10.91
CA VAL A 17 -2.88 4.34 -9.75
C VAL A 17 -2.02 4.01 -8.55
N VAL A 18 -1.84 5.01 -7.69
CA VAL A 18 -1.08 4.90 -6.47
C VAL A 18 -1.96 5.35 -5.32
N SER A 19 -2.29 4.43 -4.43
CA SER A 19 -2.90 4.76 -3.15
C SER A 19 -1.82 4.84 -2.07
N LYS A 20 -1.88 5.86 -1.21
CA LYS A 20 -0.94 6.09 -0.12
C LYS A 20 -1.70 6.29 1.18
N GLY A 21 -1.11 5.84 2.27
CA GLY A 21 -1.61 6.12 3.61
C GLY A 21 -0.46 6.37 4.57
N GLN A 22 -0.73 7.18 5.59
CA GLN A 22 0.19 7.46 6.68
C GLN A 22 -0.57 7.36 7.99
N PHE A 23 0.01 6.66 8.97
CA PHE A 23 -0.64 6.43 10.25
C PHE A 23 0.38 6.25 11.37
N GLN A 24 -0.07 6.36 12.60
CA GLN A 24 0.73 6.08 13.79
C GLN A 24 0.33 4.72 14.38
N PRO A 25 1.28 3.80 14.61
CA PRO A 25 1.01 2.53 15.28
C PRO A 25 0.39 2.73 16.65
N LEU A 26 -0.63 1.93 16.98
CA LEU A 26 -1.33 2.05 18.26
C LEU A 26 -0.39 1.76 19.44
N GLU A 27 0.55 0.83 19.27
CA GLU A 27 1.56 0.47 20.27
C GLU A 27 2.46 1.66 20.65
N GLN A 28 2.60 2.62 19.74
CA GLN A 28 3.42 3.82 19.91
C GLN A 28 2.59 5.05 20.30
N SER A 29 1.26 4.97 20.26
CA SER A 29 0.35 6.07 20.61
C SER A 29 0.32 6.38 22.12
N LEU A 30 0.60 5.38 22.96
CA LEU A 30 0.55 5.51 24.42
C LEU A 30 1.88 5.96 25.05
N GLY A 31 3.00 5.78 24.35
CA GLY A 31 4.30 6.28 24.77
C GLY A 31 4.52 7.67 24.21
N HIS A 32 5.18 8.57 24.96
CA HIS A 32 5.70 9.84 24.41
C HIS A 32 6.86 9.62 23.41
N ALA A 33 6.93 8.43 22.80
CA ALA A 33 7.80 8.15 21.68
C ALA A 33 7.35 9.06 20.53
N GLY A 34 8.29 9.79 19.94
CA GLY A 34 8.00 10.77 18.89
C GLY A 34 7.26 10.19 17.68
N GLU A 35 6.99 11.06 16.70
CA GLU A 35 6.21 10.85 15.47
C GLU A 35 6.68 9.66 14.61
N ALA A 36 6.58 8.44 15.09
CA ALA A 36 6.86 7.24 14.32
C ALA A 36 5.70 7.02 13.35
N GLN A 37 5.86 7.61 12.16
CA GLN A 37 4.88 7.52 11.09
C GLN A 37 5.15 6.27 10.26
N CYS A 38 4.16 5.39 10.22
CA CYS A 38 4.12 4.31 9.25
C CYS A 38 3.61 4.84 7.91
N LEU A 39 4.15 4.30 6.83
CA LEU A 39 3.76 4.62 5.47
C LEU A 39 3.31 3.34 4.76
N CYS A 40 2.19 3.42 4.07
CA CYS A 40 1.71 2.37 3.19
C CYS A 40 1.48 2.94 1.79
N LYS A 41 1.75 2.11 0.78
CA LYS A 41 1.55 2.45 -0.63
C LYS A 41 1.11 1.23 -1.41
N VAL A 42 0.02 1.34 -2.13
CA VAL A 42 -0.51 0.30 -3.03
C VAL A 42 -0.49 0.85 -4.46
N LEU A 43 0.05 0.06 -5.38
CA LEU A 43 0.09 0.36 -6.81
C LEU A 43 -0.77 -0.65 -7.52
N TYR A 44 -1.71 -0.16 -8.32
CA TYR A 44 -2.60 -1.01 -9.11
C TYR A 44 -2.87 -0.40 -10.49
N THR A 45 -3.36 -1.22 -11.40
CA THR A 45 -3.68 -0.81 -12.76
C THR A 45 -5.15 -0.40 -12.88
N LYS A 46 -5.44 0.69 -13.61
CA LYS A 46 -6.82 1.15 -13.86
C LYS A 46 -7.65 0.16 -14.68
N THR A 47 -6.99 -0.58 -15.57
CA THR A 47 -7.66 -1.42 -16.59
C THR A 47 -8.21 -2.72 -16.03
N ASP A 48 -7.40 -3.42 -15.25
CA ASP A 48 -7.65 -4.77 -14.72
C ASP A 48 -7.70 -4.80 -13.20
N ASP A 49 -7.63 -3.63 -12.55
CA ASP A 49 -7.76 -3.47 -11.10
C ASP A 49 -6.72 -4.29 -10.31
N LYS A 50 -5.61 -4.66 -10.95
CA LYS A 50 -4.64 -5.61 -10.41
C LYS A 50 -3.60 -4.91 -9.57
N VAL A 51 -3.32 -5.42 -8.38
CA VAL A 51 -2.23 -4.93 -7.54
C VAL A 51 -0.90 -5.37 -8.14
N ILE A 52 -0.08 -4.40 -8.53
CA ILE A 52 1.24 -4.62 -9.16
C ILE A 52 2.40 -4.32 -8.19
N GLY A 53 2.14 -3.59 -7.11
CA GLY A 53 3.14 -3.26 -6.11
C GLY A 53 2.51 -2.86 -4.78
N MET A 54 3.15 -3.25 -3.68
CA MET A 54 2.79 -2.83 -2.33
C MET A 54 4.07 -2.49 -1.57
N HIS A 55 4.03 -1.41 -0.81
CA HIS A 55 5.13 -0.97 0.04
C HIS A 55 4.59 -0.61 1.41
N PHE A 56 5.31 -1.03 2.44
CA PHE A 56 4.98 -0.76 3.82
C PHE A 56 6.27 -0.42 4.57
N VAL A 57 6.24 0.69 5.30
CA VAL A 57 7.33 1.16 6.16
C VAL A 57 6.74 1.28 7.55
N GLY A 58 7.19 0.43 8.47
CA GLY A 58 6.67 0.38 9.83
C GLY A 58 7.20 -0.84 10.61
N PRO A 59 6.80 -0.98 11.87
CA PRO A 59 7.09 -2.17 12.67
C PRO A 59 6.56 -3.44 11.99
N HIS A 60 7.30 -4.54 12.09
CA HIS A 60 6.90 -5.85 11.57
C HIS A 60 6.61 -5.89 10.06
N ALA A 61 7.29 -5.03 9.28
CA ALA A 61 7.06 -4.92 7.85
C ALA A 61 7.28 -6.24 7.09
N GLY A 62 8.21 -7.08 7.53
CA GLY A 62 8.47 -8.37 6.90
C GLY A 62 7.27 -9.31 7.01
N GLU A 63 6.71 -9.43 8.21
CA GLU A 63 5.57 -10.27 8.54
C GLU A 63 4.30 -9.81 7.81
N VAL A 64 4.04 -8.50 7.82
CA VAL A 64 2.91 -7.89 7.10
C VAL A 64 3.03 -8.14 5.60
N MET A 65 4.18 -7.83 5.02
CA MET A 65 4.38 -7.92 3.57
C MET A 65 4.45 -9.36 3.05
N GLN A 66 4.83 -10.33 3.88
CA GLN A 66 4.87 -11.74 3.48
C GLN A 66 3.47 -12.27 3.12
N GLY A 67 2.45 -11.93 3.92
CA GLY A 67 1.06 -12.28 3.62
C GLY A 67 0.56 -11.64 2.32
N PHE A 68 0.80 -10.33 2.15
CA PHE A 68 0.41 -9.62 0.94
C PHE A 68 1.17 -10.11 -0.31
N SER A 69 2.43 -10.53 -0.18
CA SER A 69 3.19 -11.12 -1.28
C SER A 69 2.52 -12.40 -1.80
N ALA A 70 1.97 -13.24 -0.92
CA ALA A 70 1.23 -14.43 -1.33
C ALA A 70 -0.08 -14.05 -2.05
N ALA A 71 -0.82 -13.08 -1.53
CA ALA A 71 -2.04 -12.59 -2.16
C ALA A 71 -1.79 -11.99 -3.55
N MET A 72 -0.73 -11.18 -3.71
CA MET A 72 -0.32 -10.63 -5.01
C MET A 72 0.03 -11.74 -6.01
N ALA A 73 0.70 -12.80 -5.57
CA ALA A 73 1.02 -13.95 -6.43
C ALA A 73 -0.24 -14.68 -6.91
N LEU A 74 -1.33 -14.65 -6.12
CA LEU A 74 -2.65 -15.20 -6.46
C LEU A 74 -3.54 -14.25 -7.28
N GLY A 75 -3.05 -13.05 -7.61
CA GLY A 75 -3.79 -12.10 -8.46
C GLY A 75 -4.69 -11.14 -7.69
N LEU A 76 -4.27 -10.71 -6.50
CA LEU A 76 -4.93 -9.67 -5.71
C LEU A 76 -5.32 -8.45 -6.56
N THR A 77 -6.59 -8.04 -6.43
CA THR A 77 -7.14 -6.81 -7.02
C THR A 77 -7.35 -5.75 -5.96
N MET A 78 -7.43 -4.48 -6.34
CA MET A 78 -7.73 -3.39 -5.39
C MET A 78 -9.12 -3.60 -4.78
N ARG A 79 -10.14 -3.95 -5.57
CA ARG A 79 -11.47 -4.30 -5.02
C ARG A 79 -11.41 -5.45 -4.02
N GLY A 80 -10.66 -6.52 -4.31
CA GLY A 80 -10.52 -7.65 -3.38
C GLY A 80 -9.82 -7.25 -2.08
N LEU A 81 -8.90 -6.28 -2.15
CA LEU A 81 -8.26 -5.68 -0.99
C LEU A 81 -9.27 -4.87 -0.15
N GLU A 82 -10.08 -4.03 -0.78
CA GLU A 82 -11.11 -3.20 -0.14
C GLU A 82 -12.26 -4.02 0.47
N ASP A 83 -12.62 -5.14 -0.16
CA ASP A 83 -13.66 -6.06 0.32
C ASP A 83 -13.21 -6.90 1.53
N THR A 84 -11.92 -6.84 1.90
CA THR A 84 -11.37 -7.63 3.00
C THR A 84 -11.74 -7.05 4.35
N ILE A 85 -12.30 -7.88 5.24
CA ILE A 85 -12.56 -7.50 6.64
C ILE A 85 -11.24 -7.22 7.36
N THR A 86 -11.11 -6.02 7.92
CA THR A 86 -9.91 -5.58 8.62
C THR A 86 -9.83 -6.17 10.04
N ILE A 87 -8.62 -6.48 10.50
CA ILE A 87 -8.36 -6.91 11.88
C ILE A 87 -7.89 -5.70 12.68
N HIS A 88 -8.65 -5.30 13.69
CA HIS A 88 -8.36 -4.12 14.51
C HIS A 88 -8.03 -4.49 15.96
N PRO A 89 -7.00 -3.89 16.60
CA PRO A 89 -6.03 -2.95 16.04
C PRO A 89 -4.80 -3.66 15.46
N THR A 90 -4.45 -3.40 14.19
CA THR A 90 -3.21 -3.91 13.58
C THR A 90 -2.58 -2.93 12.60
N ASN A 91 -1.26 -2.87 12.52
CA ASN A 91 -0.58 -2.04 11.51
C ASN A 91 -0.87 -2.48 10.06
N ALA A 92 -1.19 -3.75 9.85
CA ALA A 92 -1.52 -4.30 8.54
C ALA A 92 -2.88 -3.80 8.02
N GLU A 93 -3.82 -3.43 8.91
CA GLU A 93 -5.15 -3.00 8.51
C GLU A 93 -5.14 -1.73 7.65
N GLU A 94 -4.12 -0.88 7.83
CA GLU A 94 -4.01 0.36 7.07
C GLU A 94 -3.76 0.12 5.58
N MET A 95 -3.10 -0.99 5.21
CA MET A 95 -2.91 -1.40 3.81
C MET A 95 -4.25 -1.62 3.08
N LEU A 96 -5.32 -1.88 3.83
CA LEU A 96 -6.68 -2.12 3.32
C LEU A 96 -7.53 -0.83 3.28
N LYS A 97 -7.12 0.21 4.00
CA LYS A 97 -7.86 1.47 4.17
C LYS A 97 -7.35 2.61 3.30
N THR A 98 -6.29 2.37 2.51
CA THR A 98 -5.67 3.41 1.72
C THR A 98 -6.64 3.96 0.67
N SER A 99 -6.91 5.26 0.70
CA SER A 99 -7.73 5.96 -0.30
C SER A 99 -6.91 6.23 -1.57
N ALA A 100 -7.52 6.10 -2.75
CA ALA A 100 -6.85 6.44 -4.01
C ALA A 100 -6.46 7.93 -4.02
N ASP A 101 -5.17 8.21 -4.18
CA ASP A 101 -4.72 9.53 -4.60
C ASP A 101 -4.80 9.57 -6.13
N GLU A 102 -5.19 10.71 -6.71
CA GLU A 102 -5.44 10.83 -8.16
C GLU A 102 -4.27 10.30 -9.01
N ALA A 103 -4.61 9.91 -10.25
CA ALA A 103 -3.66 9.46 -11.26
C ALA A 103 -2.40 10.33 -11.26
N LEU A 104 -1.27 9.64 -11.19
CA LEU A 104 0.10 10.16 -11.07
C LEU A 104 0.32 11.53 -11.75
N GLN A 105 0.46 12.59 -10.96
CA GLN A 105 1.14 13.83 -11.35
C GLN A 105 2.53 13.98 -10.67
N GLY A 106 3.08 12.91 -10.09
CA GLY A 106 4.15 13.04 -9.09
C GLY A 106 5.17 11.90 -9.00
N VAL A 107 5.50 11.23 -10.11
CA VAL A 107 6.58 10.20 -10.13
C VAL A 107 7.96 10.80 -9.77
N SER A 108 8.11 12.13 -9.83
CA SER A 108 9.35 12.86 -9.54
C SER A 108 9.88 12.65 -8.10
N ASN A 109 9.05 12.18 -7.16
CA ASN A 109 9.43 11.97 -5.76
C ASN A 109 9.22 10.53 -5.25
N CYS A 110 9.22 9.54 -6.15
CA CYS A 110 9.23 8.11 -5.77
C CYS A 110 10.62 7.64 -5.35
#